data_AF-A0A2T5C3I5-F1
#
_entry.id   AF-A0A2T5C3I5-F1
#
_cell.length_a   1.000
_cell.length_b   1.000
_cell.length_c   1.000
_cell.angle_alpha   90.00
_cell.angle_beta   90.00
_cell.angle_gamma   90.00
#
_symmetry.space_group_name_H-M   'P 1'
#
loop_
_entity.id
_entity.type
_entity.pdbx_description
1 polymer ?
#
loop_
_entity_poly.entity_id
_entity_poly.type
_entity_poly.pdbx_seq_one_letter_code
_entity_poly.pdbx_strand_id
1 'polypeptide(L)'
;METSHIFNITEIPRSSYRPLNLEFYGGDITSVFSDVLLTSAFQGNFYPTPNTILGRINERFGIHFSNLPENATRLGDRLFDFGSPTTSSYKRLWVLEISQLGNREGRSTDLYKSIKSLEKLNEVIDYLGVKSISIPLLGTGAQGLSIEESAMSLISVVIKWAQNSSSLETVRVFAYNLQAAAKLNQLIDTFFGHEQKQPSSTSVELLKASKQELKEKIGGFHEQLRHNLDEVSNLLDSPNPSVKSIAVAGRNLAETCSENLLNIWFPEEDASELNLNERIQMIQDKIRKEKSWMLSYFRLLQSSGNIGAHSSRQVLDLVDATAIVIAVLRIAEYTSDHIKNYLN
;
A
#
# COMPACT_ATOMS: atom_id res chain seq x y z
N MET A 1 10.15 -10.44 -2.52
CA MET A 1 8.89 -9.98 -3.13
C MET A 1 9.26 -9.25 -4.40
N GLU A 2 8.76 -9.69 -5.56
CA GLU A 2 9.09 -9.04 -6.85
C GLU A 2 8.06 -7.99 -7.27
N THR A 3 6.90 -7.97 -6.60
CA THR A 3 5.79 -7.08 -6.88
C THR A 3 5.62 -6.05 -5.77
N SER A 4 5.04 -4.90 -6.12
CA SER A 4 4.50 -3.93 -5.17
C SER A 4 3.00 -3.86 -5.27
N HIS A 5 2.37 -3.63 -4.12
CA HIS A 5 0.93 -3.47 -3.99
C HIS A 5 0.64 -2.10 -3.38
N ILE A 6 -0.22 -1.34 -4.06
CA ILE A 6 -0.73 -0.08 -3.53
C ILE A 6 -1.76 -0.39 -2.44
N PHE A 7 -1.67 0.31 -1.30
CA PHE A 7 -2.61 0.09 -0.20
C PHE A 7 -3.28 1.39 0.30
N ASN A 8 -2.75 2.56 -0.07
CA ASN A 8 -3.36 3.84 0.25
C ASN A 8 -3.01 4.86 -0.84
N ILE A 9 -3.99 5.68 -1.20
CA ILE A 9 -3.80 6.87 -2.03
C ILE A 9 -4.46 8.03 -1.29
N THR A 10 -3.72 9.11 -1.11
CA THR A 10 -4.18 10.36 -0.50
C THR A 10 -3.93 11.51 -1.47
N GLU A 11 -4.95 12.29 -1.77
CA GLU A 11 -4.79 13.53 -2.53
C GLU A 11 -4.49 14.70 -1.59
N ILE A 12 -3.39 15.40 -1.82
CA ILE A 12 -3.07 16.63 -1.09
C ILE A 12 -3.56 17.82 -1.94
N PRO A 13 -4.59 18.55 -1.48
CA PRO A 13 -5.12 19.68 -2.23
C PRO A 13 -4.08 20.79 -2.37
N ARG A 14 -4.06 21.43 -3.55
CA ARG A 14 -3.20 22.57 -3.84
C ARG A 14 -4.07 23.76 -4.26
N SER A 15 -3.72 24.96 -3.84
CA SER A 15 -4.50 26.18 -4.15
C SER A 15 -4.44 26.57 -5.62
N SER A 16 -3.31 26.30 -6.29
CA SER A 16 -3.01 26.84 -7.63
C SER A 16 -2.67 25.75 -8.67
N TYR A 17 -2.71 24.48 -8.29
CA TYR A 17 -2.28 23.35 -9.11
C TYR A 17 -3.22 22.16 -8.96
N ARG A 18 -3.04 21.14 -9.81
CA ARG A 18 -3.70 19.84 -9.59
C ARG A 18 -3.29 19.26 -8.24
N PRO A 19 -4.17 18.53 -7.53
CA PRO A 19 -3.81 17.84 -6.30
C PRO A 19 -2.56 16.98 -6.48
N LEU A 20 -1.72 16.89 -5.44
CA LEU A 20 -0.61 15.95 -5.43
C LEU A 20 -1.12 14.59 -5.00
N ASN A 21 -0.85 13.55 -5.79
CA ASN A 21 -1.10 12.19 -5.37
C ASN A 21 0.02 11.73 -4.43
N LEU A 22 -0.33 11.35 -3.21
CA LEU A 22 0.54 10.66 -2.28
C LEU A 22 0.09 9.20 -2.22
N GLU A 23 0.85 8.33 -2.85
CA GLU A 23 0.58 6.90 -2.95
C GLU A 23 1.48 6.12 -1.98
N PHE A 24 0.94 5.05 -1.39
CA PHE A 24 1.67 4.21 -0.46
C PHE A 24 1.64 2.76 -0.92
N TYR A 25 2.84 2.16 -0.95
CA TYR A 25 3.07 0.83 -1.49
C TYR A 25 3.74 -0.09 -0.48
N GLY A 26 3.35 -1.36 -0.47
CA GLY A 26 4.09 -2.45 0.16
C GLY A 26 4.81 -3.26 -0.92
N GLY A 27 6.11 -3.50 -0.77
CA GLY A 27 6.89 -4.40 -1.64
C GLY A 27 8.11 -3.76 -2.29
N ASP A 28 8.47 -4.23 -3.49
CA ASP A 28 9.68 -3.81 -4.21
C ASP A 28 9.54 -2.46 -4.91
N ILE A 29 10.16 -1.41 -4.37
CA ILE A 29 10.19 -0.05 -4.94
C ILE A 29 10.64 0.02 -6.40
N THR A 30 11.44 -0.95 -6.86
CA THR A 30 11.91 -1.02 -8.26
C THR A 30 10.87 -1.61 -9.21
N SER A 31 9.71 -2.04 -8.73
CA SER A 31 8.63 -2.59 -9.56
C SER A 31 7.69 -1.52 -10.15
N VAL A 32 7.76 -0.27 -9.66
CA VAL A 32 6.90 0.84 -10.11
C VAL A 32 7.76 1.95 -10.70
N PHE A 33 7.41 2.39 -11.91
CA PHE A 33 8.15 3.44 -12.59
C PHE A 33 8.00 4.81 -11.90
N SER A 34 9.09 5.57 -11.82
CA SER A 34 9.09 6.99 -11.42
C SER A 34 10.11 7.82 -12.20
N ASP A 35 9.96 9.16 -12.24
CA ASP A 35 11.02 10.00 -12.81
C ASP A 35 12.27 9.97 -11.92
N VAL A 36 12.07 9.97 -10.61
CA VAL A 36 13.14 9.89 -9.60
C VAL A 36 12.90 8.71 -8.66
N LEU A 37 13.93 7.91 -8.45
CA LEU A 37 14.05 7.04 -7.28
C LEU A 37 14.95 7.73 -6.26
N LEU A 38 14.39 8.11 -5.11
CA LEU A 38 15.14 8.68 -3.99
C LEU A 38 15.44 7.57 -2.99
N THR A 39 16.71 7.35 -2.65
CA THR A 39 17.12 6.43 -1.59
C THR A 39 18.08 7.11 -0.62
N SER A 40 18.46 6.43 0.45
CA SER A 40 19.57 6.83 1.30
C SER A 40 20.77 5.90 1.24
N ALA A 41 21.92 6.44 1.61
CA ALA A 41 23.17 5.72 1.82
C ALA A 41 23.88 6.25 3.08
N PHE A 42 24.85 5.50 3.61
CA PHE A 42 25.74 6.06 4.61
C PHE A 42 26.69 7.06 3.96
N GLN A 43 27.02 8.14 4.66
CA GLN A 43 27.91 9.18 4.14
C GLN A 43 29.24 8.57 3.65
N GLY A 44 29.59 8.89 2.40
CA GLY A 44 30.79 8.41 1.72
C GLY A 44 30.76 6.93 1.32
N ASN A 45 29.66 6.21 1.54
CA ASN A 45 29.56 4.79 1.24
C ASN A 45 28.29 4.47 0.46
N PHE A 46 28.47 4.29 -0.85
CA PHE A 46 27.40 3.97 -1.80
C PHE A 46 27.37 2.49 -2.19
N TYR A 47 28.20 1.65 -1.54
CA TYR A 47 28.36 0.25 -1.89
C TYR A 47 27.01 -0.48 -1.82
N PRO A 48 26.64 -1.26 -2.86
CA PRO A 48 25.36 -1.97 -2.92
C PRO A 48 25.33 -3.11 -1.91
N THR A 49 24.90 -2.78 -0.70
CA THR A 49 24.82 -3.74 0.41
C THR A 49 23.56 -4.59 0.24
N PRO A 50 23.64 -5.93 0.40
CA PRO A 50 22.46 -6.80 0.35
C PRO A 50 21.33 -6.31 1.26
N ASN A 51 20.09 -6.51 0.84
CA ASN A 51 18.87 -6.06 1.55
C ASN A 51 18.72 -4.53 1.69
N THR A 52 19.49 -3.74 0.94
CA THR A 52 19.27 -2.29 0.78
C THR A 52 18.72 -1.97 -0.60
N ILE A 53 18.19 -0.76 -0.81
CA ILE A 53 17.72 -0.33 -2.13
C ILE A 53 18.87 -0.29 -3.15
N LEU A 54 20.07 0.13 -2.76
CA LEU A 54 21.25 0.09 -3.64
C LEU A 54 21.66 -1.35 -3.97
N GLY A 55 21.58 -2.27 -3.00
CA GLY A 55 21.73 -3.70 -3.24
C GLY A 55 20.73 -4.22 -4.27
N ARG A 56 19.45 -3.86 -4.10
CA ARG A 56 18.37 -4.26 -5.02
C ARG A 56 18.55 -3.70 -6.43
N ILE A 57 19.01 -2.45 -6.55
CA ILE A 57 19.35 -1.80 -7.81
C ILE A 57 20.49 -2.57 -8.52
N ASN A 58 21.52 -2.99 -7.79
CA ASN A 58 22.60 -3.79 -8.34
C ASN A 58 22.13 -5.18 -8.80
N GLU A 59 21.34 -5.87 -7.98
CA GLU A 59 20.78 -7.19 -8.33
C GLU A 59 19.92 -7.14 -9.59
N ARG A 60 19.04 -6.14 -9.70
CA ARG A 60 18.04 -6.05 -10.78
C ARG A 60 18.59 -5.46 -12.07
N PHE A 61 19.49 -4.49 -11.97
CA PHE A 61 19.95 -3.71 -13.12
C PHE A 61 21.46 -3.80 -13.37
N GLY A 62 22.22 -4.49 -12.52
CA GLY A 62 23.69 -4.55 -12.62
C GLY A 62 24.38 -3.22 -12.32
N ILE A 63 23.70 -2.29 -11.66
CA ILE A 63 24.22 -0.95 -11.37
C ILE A 63 24.93 -0.95 -10.02
N HIS A 64 26.22 -0.66 -10.04
CA HIS A 64 27.07 -0.67 -8.87
C HIS A 64 27.78 0.67 -8.67
N PHE A 65 27.71 1.21 -7.45
CA PHE A 65 28.44 2.41 -7.03
C PHE A 65 29.29 2.08 -5.81
N SER A 66 30.62 2.07 -5.93
CA SER A 66 31.50 1.96 -4.74
C SER A 66 31.69 3.32 -4.07
N ASN A 67 31.77 4.38 -4.89
CA ASN A 67 31.99 5.76 -4.49
C ASN A 67 30.97 6.67 -5.18
N LEU A 68 31.00 7.96 -4.85
CA LEU A 68 30.24 8.98 -5.58
C LEU A 68 30.70 8.98 -7.05
N PRO A 69 29.78 8.81 -8.04
CA PRO A 69 30.14 8.88 -9.44
C PRO A 69 30.75 10.24 -9.81
N GLU A 70 31.73 10.27 -10.73
CA GLU A 70 32.37 11.52 -11.17
C GLU A 70 31.37 12.51 -11.79
N ASN A 71 30.31 12.00 -12.40
CA ASN A 71 29.24 12.78 -13.02
C ASN A 71 28.09 13.10 -12.05
N ALA A 72 28.18 12.73 -10.77
CA ALA A 72 27.13 13.00 -9.81
C ALA A 72 27.04 14.51 -9.53
N THR A 73 25.82 15.04 -9.56
CA THR A 73 25.55 16.44 -9.29
C THR A 73 25.01 16.60 -7.87
N ARG A 74 25.58 17.53 -7.10
CA ARG A 74 25.08 17.83 -5.76
C ARG A 74 23.83 18.71 -5.86
N LEU A 75 22.69 18.19 -5.41
CA LEU A 75 21.40 18.90 -5.40
C LEU A 75 21.14 19.68 -4.10
N GLY A 76 21.88 19.35 -3.04
CA GLY A 76 21.78 19.97 -1.73
C GLY A 76 22.90 19.50 -0.83
N ASP A 77 22.82 19.79 0.46
CA ASP A 77 23.96 19.56 1.35
C ASP A 77 24.39 18.07 1.42
N ARG A 78 23.43 17.16 1.38
CA ARG A 78 23.69 15.71 1.45
C ARG A 78 22.95 14.93 0.38
N LEU A 79 22.42 15.61 -0.64
CA LEU A 79 21.66 14.97 -1.69
C LEU A 79 22.42 15.05 -3.01
N PHE A 80 22.57 13.89 -3.64
CA PHE A 80 23.27 13.74 -4.90
C PHE A 80 22.34 13.15 -5.94
N ASP A 81 22.38 13.71 -7.14
CA ASP A 81 21.80 13.14 -8.35
C ASP A 81 22.88 12.39 -9.10
N PHE A 82 22.69 11.09 -9.28
CA PHE A 82 23.68 10.25 -9.93
C PHE A 82 23.59 10.35 -11.46
N GLY A 83 22.55 11.01 -12.01
CA GLY A 83 22.43 11.42 -13.42
C GLY A 83 22.31 10.28 -14.45
N SER A 84 22.69 9.05 -14.10
CA SER A 84 22.69 7.85 -14.93
C SER A 84 22.96 6.62 -14.04
N PRO A 85 22.34 5.44 -14.31
CA PRO A 85 21.59 5.13 -15.50
C PRO A 85 20.07 5.19 -15.33
N THR A 86 19.40 5.61 -16.40
CA THR A 86 17.96 5.39 -16.59
C THR A 86 17.70 3.89 -16.72
N THR A 87 16.71 3.41 -15.98
CA THR A 87 16.28 2.02 -15.99
C THR A 87 14.84 1.93 -16.48
N SER A 88 14.31 0.70 -16.58
CA SER A 88 12.88 0.47 -16.78
C SER A 88 12.01 0.96 -15.61
N SER A 89 12.62 1.31 -14.48
CA SER A 89 11.92 1.62 -13.22
C SER A 89 12.14 3.06 -12.76
N TYR A 90 13.19 3.75 -13.21
CA TYR A 90 13.36 5.16 -12.93
C TYR A 90 14.23 5.88 -13.96
N LYS A 91 14.00 7.19 -14.17
CA LYS A 91 14.88 8.01 -15.04
C LYS A 91 16.15 8.47 -14.32
N ARG A 92 16.02 8.83 -13.04
CA ARG A 92 17.06 9.44 -12.21
C ARG A 92 17.14 8.76 -10.85
N LEU A 93 18.35 8.64 -10.32
CA LEU A 93 18.62 8.12 -8.98
C LEU A 93 19.13 9.25 -8.10
N TRP A 94 18.39 9.58 -7.06
CA TRP A 94 18.82 10.53 -6.03
C TRP A 94 19.21 9.77 -4.77
N VAL A 95 20.38 10.10 -4.21
CA VAL A 95 20.90 9.45 -3.01
C VAL A 95 21.14 10.49 -1.93
N LEU A 96 20.39 10.35 -0.83
CA LEU A 96 20.57 11.13 0.38
C LEU A 96 21.62 10.47 1.28
N GLU A 97 22.74 11.14 1.48
CA GLU A 97 23.73 10.73 2.46
C GLU A 97 23.23 10.98 3.88
N ILE A 98 23.38 9.97 4.71
CA ILE A 98 23.09 10.03 6.14
C ILE A 98 24.39 9.69 6.86
N SER A 99 24.89 10.63 7.67
CA SER A 99 26.09 10.42 8.46
C SER A 99 25.95 9.20 9.37
N GLN A 100 27.00 8.38 9.44
CA GLN A 100 27.10 7.35 10.48
C GLN A 100 27.16 8.06 11.83
N LEU A 101 26.09 7.92 12.59
CA LEU A 101 26.00 8.49 13.92
C LEU A 101 26.73 7.52 14.85
N GLY A 102 27.93 7.91 15.31
CA GLY A 102 28.58 7.27 16.45
C GLY A 102 27.66 7.29 17.68
N ASN A 103 28.01 6.54 18.73
CA ASN A 103 27.22 6.27 19.97
C ASN A 103 26.81 7.51 20.82
N ARG A 104 26.45 8.65 20.23
CA ARG A 104 26.09 9.88 20.94
C ARG A 104 24.58 10.11 20.93
N GLU A 105 24.10 10.55 22.09
CA GLU A 105 22.81 11.23 22.26
C GLU A 105 22.67 12.31 21.17
N GLY A 106 21.64 12.21 20.32
CA GLY A 106 21.46 13.08 19.14
C GLY A 106 21.23 12.35 17.82
N ARG A 107 21.27 11.01 17.78
CA ARG A 107 21.07 10.20 16.57
C ARG A 107 19.83 10.57 15.74
N SER A 108 18.67 10.70 16.38
CA SER A 108 17.41 11.00 15.67
C SER A 108 17.42 12.41 15.04
N THR A 109 18.10 13.38 15.65
CA THR A 109 18.01 14.79 15.20
C THR A 109 18.76 15.06 13.89
N ASP A 110 19.93 14.47 13.66
CA ASP A 110 20.69 14.70 12.42
C ASP A 110 20.11 13.94 11.22
N LEU A 111 19.55 12.76 11.46
CA LEU A 111 18.82 12.02 10.44
C LEU A 111 17.52 12.75 10.06
N TYR A 112 16.77 13.22 11.05
CA TYR A 112 15.61 14.08 10.83
C TYR A 112 15.96 15.35 10.04
N LYS A 113 17.06 16.05 10.38
CA LYS A 113 17.53 17.21 9.60
C LYS A 113 17.87 16.84 8.16
N SER A 114 18.48 15.69 7.93
CA SER A 114 18.85 15.23 6.58
C SER A 114 17.61 14.99 5.74
N ILE A 115 16.58 14.32 6.27
CA ILE A 115 15.29 14.14 5.59
C ILE A 115 14.59 15.49 5.39
N LYS A 116 14.57 16.35 6.41
CA LYS A 116 13.96 17.67 6.33
C LYS A 116 14.61 18.59 5.30
N SER A 117 15.89 18.39 5.01
CA SER A 117 16.58 19.16 3.95
C SER A 117 15.94 18.97 2.57
N LEU A 118 15.23 17.85 2.35
CA LEU A 118 14.48 17.57 1.13
C LEU A 118 13.34 18.58 0.89
N GLU A 119 12.83 19.27 1.93
CA GLU A 119 11.79 20.31 1.79
C GLU A 119 12.19 21.43 0.82
N LYS A 120 13.49 21.64 0.60
CA LYS A 120 14.06 22.71 -0.24
C LYS A 120 14.23 22.33 -1.71
N LEU A 121 13.83 21.12 -2.12
CA LEU A 121 14.06 20.63 -3.48
C LEU A 121 13.00 21.08 -4.49
N ASN A 122 11.99 21.85 -4.10
CA ASN A 122 10.90 22.23 -4.99
C ASN A 122 11.39 22.93 -6.28
N GLU A 123 12.38 23.82 -6.18
CA GLU A 123 12.96 24.50 -7.35
C GLU A 123 13.70 23.53 -8.28
N VAL A 124 14.43 22.57 -7.70
CA VAL A 124 15.14 21.53 -8.46
C VAL A 124 14.17 20.58 -9.16
N ILE A 125 13.11 20.17 -8.45
CA ILE A 125 12.03 19.33 -8.98
C ILE A 125 11.38 20.01 -10.20
N ASP A 126 11.02 21.29 -10.07
CA ASP A 126 10.38 22.06 -11.14
C ASP A 126 11.34 22.32 -12.31
N TYR A 127 12.59 22.69 -12.03
CA TYR A 127 13.62 22.91 -13.07
C TYR A 127 13.88 21.65 -13.91
N LEU A 128 13.91 20.49 -13.26
CA LEU A 128 14.12 19.20 -13.93
C LEU A 128 12.82 18.62 -14.53
N GLY A 129 11.67 19.27 -14.33
CA GLY A 129 10.37 18.78 -14.80
C GLY A 129 9.99 17.43 -14.21
N VAL A 130 10.39 17.15 -12.96
CA VAL A 130 10.09 15.89 -12.27
C VAL A 130 8.61 15.85 -11.94
N LYS A 131 7.92 14.79 -12.40
CA LYS A 131 6.48 14.58 -12.14
C LYS A 131 6.23 13.51 -11.09
N SER A 132 7.14 12.55 -10.93
CA SER A 132 6.99 11.46 -9.97
C SER A 132 8.26 11.12 -9.21
N ILE A 133 8.13 10.93 -7.89
CA ILE A 133 9.24 10.53 -7.01
C ILE A 133 8.82 9.29 -6.21
N SER A 134 9.61 8.23 -6.27
CA SER A 134 9.49 7.05 -5.41
C SER A 134 10.51 7.10 -4.28
N ILE A 135 10.07 6.89 -3.04
CA ILE A 135 10.88 7.06 -1.83
C ILE A 135 10.60 5.88 -0.88
N PRO A 136 11.62 5.15 -0.39
CA PRO A 136 11.41 4.18 0.68
C PRO A 136 11.27 4.92 2.01
N LEU A 137 10.83 4.23 3.06
CA LEU A 137 10.98 4.74 4.42
C LEU A 137 12.47 4.94 4.76
N LEU A 138 12.94 6.19 4.66
CA LEU A 138 14.34 6.56 4.86
C LEU A 138 14.71 6.35 6.33
N GLY A 139 15.86 5.75 6.60
CA GLY A 139 16.36 5.62 7.96
C GLY A 139 15.87 4.39 8.74
N THR A 140 14.85 3.66 8.29
CA THR A 140 14.20 2.61 9.09
C THR A 140 14.93 1.26 9.13
N GLY A 141 16.06 1.15 8.42
CA GLY A 141 16.94 -0.01 8.43
C GLY A 141 18.10 0.15 9.42
N ALA A 142 19.33 -0.07 8.95
CA ALA A 142 20.55 0.05 9.77
C ALA A 142 20.77 1.44 10.40
N GLN A 143 20.06 2.46 9.91
CA GLN A 143 20.12 3.84 10.41
C GLN A 143 19.29 4.07 11.68
N GLY A 144 18.32 3.19 11.96
CA GLY A 144 17.66 3.08 13.27
C GLY A 144 16.53 4.08 13.54
N LEU A 145 15.93 4.71 12.53
CA LEU A 145 14.64 5.38 12.75
C LEU A 145 13.52 4.36 12.95
N SER A 146 12.56 4.74 13.76
CA SER A 146 11.25 4.09 13.71
C SER A 146 10.56 4.37 12.36
N ILE A 147 9.64 3.48 11.98
CA ILE A 147 8.79 3.67 10.80
C ILE A 147 7.98 4.96 10.95
N GLU A 148 7.52 5.20 12.17
CA GLU A 148 6.73 6.35 12.58
C GLU A 148 7.48 7.68 12.37
N GLU A 149 8.72 7.78 12.86
CA GLU A 149 9.55 8.99 12.66
C GLU A 149 9.86 9.25 11.18
N SER A 150 10.20 8.19 10.43
CA SER A 150 10.51 8.29 9.00
C SER A 150 9.29 8.75 8.19
N ALA A 151 8.15 8.09 8.40
CA ALA A 151 6.90 8.41 7.72
C ALA A 151 6.45 9.85 7.98
N MET A 152 6.45 10.28 9.25
CA MET A 152 6.06 11.65 9.61
C MET A 152 6.96 12.72 8.97
N SER A 153 8.26 12.44 8.92
CA SER A 153 9.24 13.33 8.28
C SER A 153 9.05 13.39 6.77
N LEU A 154 8.77 12.25 6.12
CA LEU A 154 8.48 12.21 4.69
C LEU A 154 7.16 12.90 4.37
N ILE A 155 6.10 12.68 5.15
CA ILE A 155 4.81 13.35 4.97
C ILE A 155 4.99 14.88 5.07
N SER A 156 5.76 15.38 6.04
CA SER A 156 6.03 16.82 6.13
C SER A 156 6.76 17.36 4.90
N VAL A 157 7.75 16.62 4.39
CA VAL A 157 8.46 16.95 3.14
C VAL A 157 7.50 17.00 1.96
N VAL A 158 6.63 16.00 1.81
CA VAL A 158 5.65 15.93 0.72
C VAL A 158 4.65 17.07 0.77
N ILE A 159 4.19 17.46 1.96
CA ILE A 159 3.31 18.64 2.12
C ILE A 159 4.03 19.91 1.68
N LYS A 160 5.32 20.07 2.00
CA LYS A 160 6.11 21.19 1.51
C LYS A 160 6.28 21.18 0.00
N TRP A 161 6.50 20.03 -0.61
CA TRP A 161 6.51 19.92 -2.06
C TRP A 161 5.14 20.20 -2.67
N ALA A 162 4.05 19.75 -2.05
CA ALA A 162 2.70 20.06 -2.52
C ALA A 162 2.39 21.56 -2.50
N GLN A 163 2.95 22.30 -1.54
CA GLN A 163 2.80 23.75 -1.44
C GLN A 163 3.64 24.51 -2.49
N ASN A 164 4.82 23.99 -2.83
CA ASN A 164 5.86 24.77 -3.49
C ASN A 164 6.30 24.27 -4.88
N SER A 165 5.96 23.04 -5.27
CA SER A 165 6.30 22.48 -6.59
C SER A 165 5.08 22.49 -7.50
N SER A 166 5.28 23.00 -8.71
CA SER A 166 4.27 23.07 -9.76
C SER A 166 4.28 21.84 -10.68
N SER A 167 5.43 21.17 -10.85
CA SER A 167 5.57 20.04 -11.77
C SER A 167 5.29 18.69 -11.13
N LEU A 168 5.47 18.55 -9.81
CA LEU A 168 5.34 17.26 -9.13
C LEU A 168 3.88 16.84 -9.05
N GLU A 169 3.53 15.71 -9.66
CA GLU A 169 2.17 15.17 -9.72
C GLU A 169 1.98 14.00 -8.75
N THR A 170 3.02 13.23 -8.46
CA THR A 170 2.93 12.04 -7.61
C THR A 170 4.15 11.83 -6.73
N VAL A 171 3.93 11.49 -5.47
CA VAL A 171 4.96 10.93 -4.57
C VAL A 171 4.51 9.56 -4.11
N ARG A 172 5.42 8.59 -4.20
CA ARG A 172 5.18 7.20 -3.77
C ARG A 172 6.06 6.87 -2.60
N VAL A 173 5.48 6.45 -1.49
CA VAL A 173 6.22 6.02 -0.30
C VAL A 173 6.13 4.50 -0.16
N PHE A 174 7.27 3.84 -0.09
CA PHE A 174 7.37 2.38 -0.06
C PHE A 174 7.76 1.86 1.33
N ALA A 175 6.96 0.91 1.80
CA ALA A 175 7.29 0.02 2.90
C ALA A 175 7.79 -1.32 2.34
N TYR A 176 8.90 -1.82 2.88
CA TYR A 176 9.54 -3.04 2.38
C TYR A 176 8.77 -4.33 2.72
N ASN A 177 7.84 -4.28 3.68
CA ASN A 177 6.99 -5.42 4.05
C ASN A 177 5.57 -4.97 4.47
N LEU A 178 4.67 -5.94 4.55
CA LEU A 178 3.25 -5.71 4.89
C LEU A 178 3.05 -5.12 6.29
N GLN A 179 3.91 -5.48 7.26
CA GLN A 179 3.80 -4.95 8.62
C GLN A 179 4.11 -3.44 8.66
N ALA A 180 5.15 -3.01 7.97
CA ALA A 180 5.51 -1.61 7.82
C ALA A 180 4.48 -0.84 7.00
N ALA A 181 3.91 -1.48 5.97
CA ALA A 181 2.79 -0.91 5.21
C ALA A 181 1.56 -0.67 6.09
N ALA A 182 1.18 -1.63 6.93
CA ALA A 182 0.05 -1.50 7.85
C ALA A 182 0.26 -0.36 8.86
N LYS A 183 1.46 -0.26 9.44
CA LYS A 183 1.82 0.86 10.34
C LYS A 183 1.77 2.21 9.62
N LEU A 184 2.32 2.27 8.42
CA LEU A 184 2.31 3.48 7.60
C LEU A 184 0.87 3.93 7.30
N ASN A 185 0.00 2.99 6.93
CA ASN A 185 -1.43 3.25 6.71
C ASN A 185 -2.10 3.92 7.91
N GLN A 186 -1.84 3.39 9.12
CA GLN A 186 -2.38 3.96 10.36
C GLN A 186 -1.94 5.42 10.59
N LEU A 187 -0.66 5.72 10.33
CA LEU A 187 -0.12 7.07 10.50
C LEU A 187 -0.76 8.05 9.53
N ILE A 188 -1.01 7.63 8.29
CA ILE A 188 -1.67 8.43 7.26
C ILE A 188 -3.10 8.75 7.67
N ASP A 189 -3.86 7.75 8.11
CA ASP A 189 -5.24 7.92 8.56
C ASP A 189 -5.30 8.92 9.74
N THR A 190 -4.34 8.83 10.66
CA THR A 190 -4.21 9.76 11.79
C THR A 190 -3.85 11.17 11.34
N PHE A 191 -2.89 11.30 10.41
CA PHE A 191 -2.32 12.58 9.99
C PHE A 191 -3.27 13.39 9.11
N PHE A 192 -3.90 12.75 8.13
CA PHE A 192 -4.78 13.41 7.16
C PHE A 192 -6.21 13.61 7.67
N GLY A 193 -6.46 13.35 8.96
CA GLY A 193 -7.70 13.71 9.59
C GLY A 193 -8.90 13.02 8.93
N HIS A 194 -8.74 11.75 8.54
CA HIS A 194 -9.90 10.88 8.55
C HIS A 194 -10.30 10.75 10.01
N GLU A 195 -11.00 11.76 10.55
CA GLU A 195 -11.71 11.67 11.81
C GLU A 195 -12.68 10.51 11.63
N GLN A 196 -12.22 9.29 11.94
CA GLN A 196 -13.10 8.22 12.29
C GLN A 196 -13.84 8.80 13.49
N LYS A 197 -15.10 9.20 13.27
CA LYS A 197 -16.04 9.44 14.37
C LYS A 197 -15.77 8.35 15.38
N GLN A 198 -15.44 8.74 16.62
CA GLN A 198 -15.08 7.77 17.63
C GLN A 198 -16.12 6.66 17.57
N PRO A 199 -15.69 5.43 17.25
CA PRO A 199 -16.64 4.38 16.96
C PRO A 199 -17.50 4.19 18.20
N SER A 200 -18.82 4.05 18.00
CA SER A 200 -19.70 3.73 19.11
C SER A 200 -19.21 2.43 19.76
N SER A 201 -19.34 2.30 21.09
CA SER A 201 -18.95 1.06 21.80
C SER A 201 -19.61 -0.17 21.17
N THR A 202 -20.86 -0.02 20.72
CA THR A 202 -21.61 -1.05 19.99
C THR A 202 -20.94 -1.45 18.68
N SER A 203 -20.43 -0.52 17.88
CA SER A 203 -19.73 -0.83 16.62
C SER A 203 -18.44 -1.64 16.86
N VAL A 204 -17.71 -1.32 17.94
CA VAL A 204 -16.49 -2.04 18.32
C VAL A 204 -16.82 -3.46 18.78
N GLU A 205 -17.85 -3.63 19.60
CA GLU A 205 -18.32 -4.94 20.08
C GLU A 205 -18.81 -5.83 18.94
N LEU A 206 -19.56 -5.27 17.99
CA LEU A 206 -20.03 -5.98 16.81
C LEU A 206 -18.86 -6.46 15.94
N LEU A 207 -17.90 -5.58 15.65
CA LEU A 207 -16.71 -5.97 14.87
C LEU A 207 -15.91 -7.07 15.59
N LYS A 208 -15.76 -6.98 16.91
CA LYS A 208 -15.10 -8.01 17.72
C LYS A 208 -15.83 -9.35 17.66
N ALA A 209 -17.16 -9.34 17.72
CA ALA A 209 -17.97 -10.54 17.61
C ALA A 209 -17.84 -11.18 16.21
N SER A 210 -17.96 -10.39 15.14
CA SER A 210 -17.80 -10.89 13.76
C SER A 210 -16.39 -11.42 13.49
N LYS A 211 -15.36 -10.77 14.04
CA LYS A 211 -13.97 -11.24 13.98
C LYS A 211 -13.81 -12.59 14.67
N GLN A 212 -14.41 -12.77 15.85
CA GLN A 212 -14.35 -14.04 16.58
C GLN A 212 -15.05 -15.16 15.79
N GLU A 213 -16.22 -14.90 15.23
CA GLU A 213 -16.93 -15.88 14.38
C GLU A 213 -16.09 -16.29 13.16
N LEU A 214 -15.43 -15.33 12.50
CA LEU A 214 -14.52 -15.61 11.39
C LEU A 214 -13.39 -16.56 11.81
N LYS A 215 -12.73 -16.29 12.94
CA LYS A 215 -11.63 -17.12 13.45
C LYS A 215 -12.04 -18.54 13.78
N GLU A 216 -13.22 -18.72 14.37
CA GLU A 216 -13.74 -20.04 14.73
C GLU A 216 -14.02 -20.90 13.49
N LYS A 217 -14.45 -20.26 12.40
CA LYS A 217 -14.86 -20.97 11.18
C LYS A 217 -13.74 -21.15 10.17
N ILE A 218 -12.68 -20.34 10.21
CA ILE A 218 -11.67 -20.27 9.15
C ILE A 218 -11.04 -21.64 8.82
N GLY A 219 -10.84 -22.49 9.83
CA GLY A 219 -10.26 -23.82 9.66
C GLY A 219 -11.15 -24.83 8.93
N GLY A 220 -12.46 -24.55 8.78
CA GLY A 220 -13.43 -25.43 8.13
C GLY A 220 -13.66 -25.18 6.64
N PHE A 221 -13.04 -24.14 6.07
CA PHE A 221 -13.19 -23.80 4.65
C PHE A 221 -12.16 -24.52 3.76
N HIS A 222 -12.49 -24.62 2.47
CA HIS A 222 -11.60 -25.13 1.44
C HIS A 222 -10.30 -24.30 1.35
N GLU A 223 -9.18 -24.94 1.04
CA GLU A 223 -7.83 -24.32 1.04
C GLU A 223 -7.77 -23.04 0.18
N GLN A 224 -8.40 -23.06 -0.99
CA GLN A 224 -8.47 -21.92 -1.90
C GLN A 224 -9.12 -20.68 -1.29
N LEU A 225 -10.13 -20.84 -0.42
CA LEU A 225 -10.79 -19.72 0.25
C LEU A 225 -10.05 -19.30 1.52
N ARG A 226 -9.39 -20.27 2.18
CA ARG A 226 -8.72 -20.08 3.47
C ARG A 226 -7.67 -18.98 3.42
N HIS A 227 -6.88 -18.93 2.34
CA HIS A 227 -5.85 -17.91 2.19
C HIS A 227 -6.41 -16.47 2.28
N ASN A 228 -7.47 -16.18 1.54
CA ASN A 228 -8.11 -14.86 1.58
C ASN A 228 -8.79 -14.58 2.92
N LEU A 229 -9.38 -15.60 3.56
CA LEU A 229 -9.96 -15.45 4.89
C LEU A 229 -8.88 -15.16 5.96
N ASP A 230 -7.70 -15.79 5.84
CA ASP A 230 -6.59 -15.57 6.75
C ASP A 230 -6.06 -14.14 6.61
N GLU A 231 -6.01 -13.62 5.37
CA GLU A 231 -5.68 -12.23 5.08
C GLU A 231 -6.64 -11.26 5.80
N VAL A 232 -7.95 -11.46 5.66
CA VAL A 232 -8.97 -10.64 6.36
C VAL A 232 -8.82 -10.74 7.88
N SER A 233 -8.62 -11.95 8.42
CA SER A 233 -8.43 -12.16 9.86
C SER A 233 -7.18 -11.46 10.38
N ASN A 234 -6.06 -11.54 9.65
CA ASN A 234 -4.80 -10.90 10.02
C ASN A 234 -4.93 -9.37 10.02
N LEU A 235 -5.67 -8.79 9.07
CA LEU A 235 -5.97 -7.36 9.06
C LEU A 235 -6.80 -6.94 10.28
N LEU A 236 -7.80 -7.74 10.67
CA LEU A 236 -8.62 -7.52 11.87
C LEU A 236 -7.84 -7.70 13.19
N ASP A 237 -6.75 -8.50 13.18
CA ASP A 237 -5.85 -8.70 14.32
C ASP A 237 -4.82 -7.60 14.50
N SER A 238 -4.66 -6.73 13.51
CA SER A 238 -3.78 -5.58 13.68
C SER A 238 -4.27 -4.67 14.83
N PRO A 239 -3.37 -4.01 15.57
CA PRO A 239 -3.75 -3.14 16.68
C PRO A 239 -4.72 -2.01 16.28
N ASN A 240 -4.68 -1.59 15.01
CA ASN A 240 -5.53 -0.56 14.43
C ASN A 240 -5.97 -1.00 13.02
N PRO A 241 -7.04 -1.81 12.91
CA PRO A 241 -7.48 -2.36 11.64
C PRO A 241 -7.94 -1.25 10.69
N SER A 242 -7.31 -1.16 9.51
CA SER A 242 -7.77 -0.25 8.45
C SER A 242 -8.98 -0.84 7.74
N VAL A 243 -10.13 -0.15 7.85
CA VAL A 243 -11.38 -0.56 7.20
C VAL A 243 -11.22 -0.64 5.68
N LYS A 244 -10.46 0.28 5.07
CA LYS A 244 -10.18 0.25 3.63
C LYS A 244 -9.44 -1.03 3.23
N SER A 245 -8.41 -1.41 3.99
CA SER A 245 -7.66 -2.65 3.74
C SER A 245 -8.54 -3.89 3.91
N ILE A 246 -9.41 -3.92 4.94
CA ILE A 246 -10.39 -5.00 5.13
C ILE A 246 -11.36 -5.08 3.95
N ALA A 247 -11.81 -3.94 3.42
CA ALA A 247 -12.69 -3.89 2.26
C ALA A 247 -12.03 -4.42 0.99
N VAL A 248 -10.77 -4.07 0.75
CA VAL A 248 -9.98 -4.60 -0.38
C VAL A 248 -9.79 -6.11 -0.26
N ALA A 249 -9.39 -6.61 0.92
CA ALA A 249 -9.26 -8.05 1.15
C ALA A 249 -10.60 -8.79 1.00
N GLY A 250 -11.71 -8.18 1.46
CA GLY A 250 -13.05 -8.73 1.26
C GLY A 250 -13.44 -8.81 -0.21
N ARG A 251 -13.08 -7.81 -1.03
CA ARG A 251 -13.27 -7.86 -2.48
C ARG A 251 -12.46 -8.98 -3.13
N ASN A 252 -11.19 -9.16 -2.75
CA ASN A 252 -10.36 -10.23 -3.29
C ASN A 252 -10.98 -11.61 -3.01
N LEU A 253 -11.52 -11.82 -1.81
CA LEU A 253 -12.29 -13.04 -1.50
C LEU A 253 -13.52 -13.19 -2.41
N ALA A 254 -14.26 -12.10 -2.66
CA ALA A 254 -15.42 -12.11 -3.55
C ALA A 254 -15.02 -12.49 -4.99
N GLU A 255 -13.87 -12.01 -5.47
CA GLU A 255 -13.29 -12.39 -6.76
C GLU A 255 -13.02 -13.90 -6.82
N THR A 256 -12.28 -14.44 -5.84
CA THR A 256 -12.03 -15.88 -5.71
C THR A 256 -13.33 -16.70 -5.63
N CYS A 257 -14.30 -16.26 -4.84
CA CYS A 257 -15.57 -16.99 -4.68
C CYS A 257 -16.41 -16.97 -5.95
N SER A 258 -16.53 -15.82 -6.61
CA SER A 258 -17.28 -15.70 -7.87
C SER A 258 -16.67 -16.53 -9.00
N GLU A 259 -15.34 -16.65 -9.04
CA GLU A 259 -14.61 -17.50 -9.97
C GLU A 259 -14.88 -18.99 -9.73
N ASN A 260 -14.84 -19.43 -8.46
CA ASN A 260 -15.18 -20.80 -8.11
C ASN A 260 -16.62 -21.16 -8.49
N LEU A 261 -17.58 -20.26 -8.23
CA LEU A 261 -18.98 -20.48 -8.61
C LEU A 261 -19.17 -20.52 -10.13
N LEU A 262 -18.47 -19.65 -10.88
CA LEU A 262 -18.47 -19.69 -12.34
C LEU A 262 -17.95 -21.03 -12.86
N ASN A 263 -16.79 -21.49 -12.38
CA ASN A 263 -16.19 -22.74 -12.82
C ASN A 263 -17.09 -23.96 -12.53
N ILE A 264 -17.93 -23.91 -11.50
CA ILE A 264 -18.90 -24.96 -11.17
C ILE A 264 -20.15 -24.89 -12.06
N TRP A 265 -20.67 -23.69 -12.32
CA TRP A 265 -21.96 -23.51 -13.00
C TRP A 265 -21.87 -23.34 -14.52
N PHE A 266 -20.73 -22.88 -15.01
CA PHE A 266 -20.44 -22.51 -16.39
C PHE A 266 -19.00 -22.92 -16.75
N PRO A 267 -18.65 -24.22 -16.70
CA PRO A 267 -17.28 -24.70 -16.88
C PRO A 267 -16.67 -24.40 -18.26
N GLU A 268 -17.50 -24.06 -19.25
CA GLU A 268 -17.09 -23.64 -20.60
C GLU A 268 -16.57 -22.19 -20.68
N GLU A 269 -16.80 -21.36 -19.66
CA GLU A 269 -16.42 -19.96 -19.64
C GLU A 269 -15.06 -19.77 -18.94
N ASP A 270 -14.16 -18.97 -19.53
CA ASP A 270 -12.88 -18.62 -18.89
C ASP A 270 -13.08 -17.47 -17.88
N ALA A 271 -13.28 -17.83 -16.62
CA ALA A 271 -13.48 -16.86 -15.55
C ALA A 271 -12.26 -15.93 -15.32
N SER A 272 -11.06 -16.32 -15.79
CA SER A 272 -9.81 -15.57 -15.53
C SER A 272 -9.76 -14.24 -16.28
N GLU A 273 -10.46 -14.12 -17.40
CA GLU A 273 -10.52 -12.88 -18.19
C GLU A 273 -11.56 -11.87 -17.68
N LEU A 274 -12.46 -12.31 -16.80
CA LEU A 274 -13.59 -11.50 -16.32
C LEU A 274 -13.23 -10.76 -15.03
N ASN A 275 -13.65 -9.50 -14.92
CA ASN A 275 -13.58 -8.77 -13.65
C ASN A 275 -14.74 -9.15 -12.71
N LEU A 276 -14.65 -8.78 -11.43
CA LEU A 276 -15.69 -9.10 -10.42
C LEU A 276 -17.11 -8.71 -10.86
N ASN A 277 -17.29 -7.58 -11.54
CA ASN A 277 -18.61 -7.14 -11.96
C ASN A 277 -19.23 -8.10 -12.98
N GLU A 278 -18.45 -8.47 -13.99
CA GLU A 278 -18.84 -9.41 -15.04
C GLU A 278 -19.13 -10.78 -14.43
N ARG A 279 -18.25 -11.26 -13.54
CA ARG A 279 -18.47 -12.52 -12.82
C ARG A 279 -19.79 -12.52 -12.05
N ILE A 280 -20.05 -11.47 -11.27
CA ILE A 280 -21.33 -11.33 -10.54
C ILE A 280 -22.52 -11.29 -11.50
N GLN A 281 -22.41 -10.59 -12.64
CA GLN A 281 -23.50 -10.50 -13.62
C GLN A 281 -23.86 -11.87 -14.22
N MET A 282 -22.88 -12.73 -14.49
CA MET A 282 -23.13 -14.07 -15.02
C MET A 282 -23.81 -14.99 -13.99
N ILE A 283 -23.36 -14.92 -12.73
CA ILE A 283 -23.87 -15.82 -11.69
C ILE A 283 -25.15 -15.33 -10.99
N GLN A 284 -25.56 -14.07 -11.20
CA GLN A 284 -26.64 -13.44 -10.42
C GLN A 284 -27.98 -14.17 -10.50
N ASP A 285 -28.34 -14.75 -11.66
CA ASP A 285 -29.64 -15.39 -11.84
C ASP A 285 -29.73 -16.74 -11.14
N LYS A 286 -28.60 -17.46 -11.05
CA LYS A 286 -28.47 -18.68 -10.23
C LYS A 286 -28.56 -18.31 -8.75
N ILE A 287 -27.76 -17.33 -8.30
CA ILE A 287 -27.77 -16.86 -6.91
C ILE A 287 -29.17 -16.38 -6.50
N ARG A 288 -29.88 -15.61 -7.33
CA ARG A 288 -31.23 -15.10 -7.02
C ARG A 288 -32.25 -16.22 -6.79
N LYS A 289 -32.16 -17.31 -7.55
CA LYS A 289 -33.07 -18.45 -7.43
C LYS A 289 -32.85 -19.23 -6.14
N GLU A 290 -31.60 -19.31 -5.67
CA GLU A 290 -31.25 -20.06 -4.46
C GLU A 290 -31.30 -19.20 -3.19
N LYS A 291 -30.55 -18.10 -3.16
CA LYS A 291 -30.33 -17.23 -1.99
C LYS A 291 -30.13 -15.79 -2.44
N SER A 292 -31.23 -15.08 -2.73
CA SER A 292 -31.20 -13.71 -3.27
C SER A 292 -30.39 -12.70 -2.45
N TRP A 293 -30.33 -12.85 -1.13
CA TRP A 293 -29.54 -11.99 -0.25
C TRP A 293 -28.02 -12.14 -0.44
N MET A 294 -27.54 -13.26 -0.98
CA MET A 294 -26.13 -13.48 -1.27
C MET A 294 -25.61 -12.50 -2.33
N LEU A 295 -26.46 -12.14 -3.30
CA LEU A 295 -26.13 -11.15 -4.31
C LEU A 295 -25.82 -9.79 -3.67
N SER A 296 -26.55 -9.42 -2.62
CA SER A 296 -26.30 -8.18 -1.86
C SER A 296 -24.92 -8.20 -1.20
N TYR A 297 -24.46 -9.35 -0.68
CA TYR A 297 -23.12 -9.47 -0.12
C TYR A 297 -22.03 -9.35 -1.18
N PHE A 298 -22.18 -9.97 -2.34
CA PHE A 298 -21.21 -9.80 -3.43
C PHE A 298 -21.11 -8.34 -3.87
N ARG A 299 -22.26 -7.65 -4.00
CA ARG A 299 -22.31 -6.22 -4.36
C ARG A 299 -21.75 -5.32 -3.27
N LEU A 300 -21.96 -5.65 -2.00
CA LEU A 300 -21.34 -4.94 -0.87
C LEU A 300 -19.82 -5.04 -0.94
N LEU A 301 -19.26 -6.24 -1.07
CA LEU A 301 -17.80 -6.42 -1.12
C LEU A 301 -17.19 -5.76 -2.35
N GLN A 302 -17.85 -5.83 -3.51
CA GLN A 302 -17.45 -5.10 -4.70
C GLN A 302 -17.42 -3.58 -4.46
N SER A 303 -18.52 -3.01 -3.94
CA SER A 303 -18.65 -1.57 -3.72
C SER A 303 -17.67 -1.07 -2.67
N SER A 304 -17.61 -1.73 -1.51
CA SER A 304 -16.70 -1.34 -0.43
C SER A 304 -15.23 -1.55 -0.82
N GLY A 305 -14.91 -2.60 -1.56
CA GLY A 305 -13.56 -2.81 -2.08
C GLY A 305 -13.15 -1.74 -3.10
N ASN A 306 -14.06 -1.30 -3.98
CA ASN A 306 -13.84 -0.15 -4.86
C ASN A 306 -13.58 1.12 -4.05
N ILE A 307 -14.40 1.38 -3.01
CA ILE A 307 -14.21 2.52 -2.10
C ILE A 307 -12.89 2.43 -1.33
N GLY A 308 -12.46 1.22 -0.94
CA GLY A 308 -11.20 0.99 -0.24
C GLY A 308 -9.97 1.16 -1.14
N ALA A 309 -10.06 0.73 -2.40
CA ALA A 309 -8.97 0.79 -3.38
C ALA A 309 -8.79 2.18 -4.01
N HIS A 310 -9.87 2.95 -4.14
CA HIS A 310 -9.84 4.29 -4.72
C HIS A 310 -10.00 5.35 -3.63
N SER A 311 -9.35 6.51 -3.76
CA SER A 311 -9.52 7.67 -2.86
C SER A 311 -10.89 8.34 -3.03
N SER A 312 -11.97 7.55 -3.00
CA SER A 312 -13.32 8.09 -3.06
C SER A 312 -13.56 8.97 -1.84
N ARG A 313 -14.41 9.99 -1.99
CA ARG A 313 -14.80 10.88 -0.88
C ARG A 313 -15.57 10.14 0.23
N GLN A 314 -16.01 8.91 -0.03
CA GLN A 314 -16.77 8.12 0.94
C GLN A 314 -15.80 7.46 1.94
N VAL A 315 -16.02 7.72 3.22
CA VAL A 315 -15.23 7.16 4.32
C VAL A 315 -15.95 5.91 4.81
N LEU A 316 -15.25 4.78 4.84
CA LEU A 316 -15.73 3.55 5.46
C LEU A 316 -15.48 3.60 6.97
N ASP A 317 -16.42 3.10 7.77
CA ASP A 317 -16.34 3.06 9.22
C ASP A 317 -16.33 1.63 9.80
N LEU A 318 -16.35 1.48 11.13
CA LEU A 318 -16.36 0.14 11.75
C LEU A 318 -17.65 -0.65 11.52
N VAL A 319 -18.77 0.03 11.25
CA VAL A 319 -20.02 -0.65 10.88
C VAL A 319 -19.85 -1.25 9.49
N ASP A 320 -19.25 -0.52 8.56
CA ASP A 320 -18.88 -1.05 7.24
C ASP A 320 -17.92 -2.23 7.36
N ALA A 321 -16.89 -2.12 8.19
CA ALA A 321 -15.96 -3.23 8.47
C ALA A 321 -16.69 -4.48 8.96
N THR A 322 -17.64 -4.32 9.90
CA THR A 322 -18.45 -5.41 10.42
C THR A 322 -19.29 -6.04 9.31
N ALA A 323 -19.95 -5.23 8.49
CA ALA A 323 -20.76 -5.69 7.37
C ALA A 323 -19.91 -6.44 6.32
N ILE A 324 -18.70 -5.96 6.05
CA ILE A 324 -17.72 -6.63 5.18
C ILE A 324 -17.35 -8.01 5.74
N VAL A 325 -17.01 -8.12 7.04
CA VAL A 325 -16.63 -9.39 7.66
C VAL A 325 -17.78 -10.39 7.62
N ILE A 326 -19.00 -9.95 7.89
CA ILE A 326 -20.20 -10.79 7.78
C ILE A 326 -20.38 -11.26 6.32
N ALA A 327 -20.30 -10.36 5.35
CA ALA A 327 -20.45 -10.70 3.93
C ALA A 327 -19.37 -11.69 3.46
N VAL A 328 -18.12 -11.46 3.86
CA VAL A 328 -16.97 -12.36 3.63
C VAL A 328 -17.30 -13.77 4.11
N LEU A 329 -17.73 -13.91 5.36
CA LEU A 329 -18.02 -15.20 5.96
C LEU A 329 -19.17 -15.92 5.24
N ARG A 330 -20.26 -15.22 4.94
CA ARG A 330 -21.44 -15.81 4.29
C ARG A 330 -21.18 -16.23 2.85
N ILE A 331 -20.41 -15.45 2.09
CA ILE A 331 -20.02 -15.82 0.73
C ILE A 331 -19.09 -17.04 0.76
N ALA A 332 -18.14 -17.10 1.69
CA ALA A 332 -17.26 -18.24 1.83
C ALA A 332 -18.02 -19.53 2.21
N GLU A 333 -18.99 -19.45 3.12
CA GLU A 333 -19.87 -20.58 3.48
C GLU A 333 -20.63 -21.09 2.26
N TYR A 334 -21.29 -20.18 1.55
CA TYR A 334 -22.05 -20.53 0.35
C TYR A 334 -21.19 -21.16 -0.74
N THR A 335 -20.05 -20.55 -1.04
CA THR A 335 -19.13 -21.05 -2.06
C THR A 335 -18.55 -22.41 -1.67
N SER A 336 -18.18 -22.58 -0.39
CA SER A 336 -17.67 -23.86 0.11
C SER A 336 -18.70 -24.99 0.02
N ASP A 337 -19.98 -24.71 0.23
CA ASP A 337 -21.04 -25.71 0.08
C ASP A 337 -21.15 -26.19 -1.37
N HIS A 338 -21.06 -25.27 -2.34
CA HIS A 338 -21.07 -25.63 -3.77
C HIS A 338 -19.82 -26.40 -4.19
N ILE A 339 -18.63 -26.02 -3.72
CA ILE A 339 -17.39 -26.77 -3.99
C ILE A 339 -17.52 -28.21 -3.47
N LYS A 340 -18.01 -28.39 -2.23
CA LYS A 340 -18.20 -29.73 -1.65
C LYS A 340 -19.21 -30.57 -2.45
N ASN A 341 -20.31 -29.97 -2.89
CA ASN A 341 -21.33 -30.67 -3.68
C ASN A 341 -20.88 -30.99 -5.10
N TYR A 342 -19.91 -30.26 -5.65
CA TYR A 342 -19.36 -30.51 -6.99
C TYR A 342 -18.28 -31.61 -6.99
N LEU A 343 -17.53 -31.73 -5.89
CA LEU A 343 -16.44 -32.72 -5.75
C LEU A 343 -16.91 -34.12 -5.31
N ASN A 344 -18.10 -34.22 -4.72
CA ASN A 344 -18.74 -35.49 -4.34
C ASN A 344 -19.67 -35.96 -5.45
#